data_AF-A0A3G1IWH1-F1
#
_entry.id   AF-A0A3G1IWH1-F1
#
_cell.length_a   1.000
_cell.length_b   1.000
_cell.length_c   1.000
_cell.angle_alpha   90.00
_cell.angle_beta   90.00
_cell.angle_gamma   90.00
#
_symmetry.space_group_name_H-M   'P 1'
#
loop_
_entity.id
_entity.type
_entity.pdbx_description
1 polymer ?
#
loop_
_entity_poly.entity_id
_entity_poly.type
_entity_poly.pdbx_seq_one_letter_code
_entity_poly.pdbx_strand_id
1 'polypeptide(L)'
;MCFFFFNIGIIMQVVGLQRHFETFSYLPPLTTQQIAKQLQYVLSKGYVACIEFSATAAPTELLWTMWKLPLFGAQSAEEILAEIQLCKQAYPNFYVRVVAFDSYKQVQIMSFLVQKPSY
;
A
#
# COMPACT_ATOMS: atom_id res chain seq x y z
N MET A 1 15.46 33.26 -26.29
CA MET A 1 16.89 32.90 -26.42
C MET A 1 17.22 31.88 -25.34
N CYS A 2 17.53 30.66 -25.78
CA CYS A 2 18.27 29.55 -25.17
C CYS A 2 18.48 29.55 -23.64
N PHE A 3 17.88 28.59 -22.94
CA PHE A 3 18.44 27.26 -22.57
C PHE A 3 19.35 27.32 -21.34
N PHE A 4 18.87 26.72 -20.24
CA PHE A 4 19.64 25.72 -19.49
C PHE A 4 18.65 24.67 -18.95
N PHE A 5 18.52 23.60 -19.72
CA PHE A 5 17.94 22.32 -19.29
C PHE A 5 18.93 21.66 -18.32
N PHE A 6 18.54 21.49 -17.06
CA PHE A 6 19.16 20.50 -16.18
C PHE A 6 18.25 19.26 -16.13
N ASN A 7 18.89 18.12 -16.32
CA ASN A 7 18.33 16.85 -16.75
C ASN A 7 17.99 15.99 -15.53
N ILE A 8 16.79 16.15 -14.98
CA ILE A 8 16.01 15.13 -14.23
C ILE A 8 14.54 15.48 -14.49
N GLY A 9 13.97 14.79 -15.48
CA GLY A 9 12.61 15.03 -15.96
C GLY A 9 11.54 14.51 -15.00
N ILE A 10 11.26 15.28 -13.95
CA ILE A 10 9.93 15.29 -13.35
C ILE A 10 9.41 16.71 -13.49
N ILE A 11 8.90 17.03 -14.68
CA ILE A 11 8.02 18.18 -14.83
C ILE A 11 6.77 17.80 -14.03
N MET A 12 6.52 18.48 -12.91
CA MET A 12 5.23 18.43 -12.25
C MET A 12 4.23 19.16 -13.14
N GLN A 13 3.84 18.51 -14.25
CA GLN A 13 2.66 18.91 -15.00
C GLN A 13 1.48 18.74 -14.05
N VAL A 14 0.56 19.71 -14.05
CA VAL A 14 -0.79 19.48 -13.53
C VAL A 14 -1.48 18.54 -14.52
N VAL A 15 -1.03 17.29 -14.57
CA VAL A 15 -1.71 16.20 -15.26
C VAL A 15 -3.07 16.09 -14.56
N GLY A 16 -4.16 16.08 -15.33
CA GLY A 16 -5.53 16.26 -14.83
C GLY A 16 -5.86 15.46 -13.56
N LEU A 17 -6.86 15.92 -12.80
CA LEU A 17 -7.25 15.45 -11.46
C LEU A 17 -7.00 13.94 -11.24
N GLN A 18 -5.84 13.59 -10.68
CA GLN A 18 -5.49 12.20 -10.35
C GLN A 18 -5.88 11.90 -8.91
N ARG A 19 -6.51 10.74 -8.71
CA ARG A 19 -6.92 10.28 -7.38
C ARG A 19 -5.73 9.63 -6.68
N HIS A 20 -5.44 10.11 -5.47
CA HIS A 20 -4.41 9.61 -4.58
C HIS A 20 -5.01 8.80 -3.43
N PHE A 21 -4.17 7.95 -2.81
CA PHE A 21 -4.57 6.96 -1.81
C PHE A 21 -3.57 6.97 -0.63
N GLU A 22 -3.32 8.16 -0.09
CA GLU A 22 -2.39 8.40 1.01
C GLU A 22 -0.94 7.99 0.69
N THR A 23 -0.23 7.43 1.67
CA THR A 23 1.20 7.13 1.64
C THR A 23 1.61 6.36 0.37
N PHE A 24 2.73 6.79 -0.23
CA PHE A 24 3.31 6.27 -1.48
C PHE A 24 2.49 6.48 -2.76
N SER A 25 1.28 7.03 -2.70
CA SER A 25 0.43 7.17 -3.90
C SER A 25 0.88 8.22 -4.93
N TYR A 26 1.91 9.03 -4.61
CA TYR A 26 2.60 9.93 -5.54
C TYR A 26 3.81 9.28 -6.23
N LEU A 27 4.25 8.11 -5.75
CA LEU A 27 5.34 7.35 -6.34
C LEU A 27 4.82 6.51 -7.51
N PRO A 28 5.71 6.06 -8.42
CA PRO A 28 5.37 4.97 -9.33
C PRO A 28 4.83 3.75 -8.57
N PRO A 29 3.95 2.93 -9.18
CA PRO A 29 3.42 1.73 -8.55
C PRO A 29 4.55 0.86 -7.96
N LEU A 30 4.42 0.50 -6.69
CA LEU A 30 5.45 -0.28 -6.01
C LEU A 30 5.56 -1.68 -6.62
N THR A 31 6.78 -2.10 -6.91
CA THR A 31 7.05 -3.47 -7.33
C THR A 31 6.91 -4.44 -6.16
N THR A 32 6.72 -5.73 -6.45
CA THR A 32 6.66 -6.78 -5.41
C THR A 32 7.88 -6.74 -4.49
N GLN A 33 9.07 -6.46 -5.03
CA GLN A 33 10.31 -6.34 -4.26
C GLN A 33 10.31 -5.11 -3.35
N GLN A 34 9.73 -3.98 -3.80
CA GLN A 34 9.59 -2.79 -2.97
C GLN A 34 8.57 -3.00 -1.85
N ILE A 35 7.46 -3.69 -2.13
CA ILE A 35 6.47 -4.09 -1.12
C ILE A 35 7.12 -5.02 -0.09
N ALA A 36 7.89 -6.02 -0.54
CA ALA A 36 8.63 -6.93 0.34
C ALA A 36 9.54 -6.16 1.31
N LYS A 37 10.21 -5.11 0.86
CA LYS A 37 11.04 -4.24 1.72
C LYS A 37 10.22 -3.49 2.77
N GLN A 38 9.02 -3.01 2.44
CA GLN A 38 8.13 -2.38 3.43
C GLN A 38 7.64 -3.40 4.46
N LEU A 39 7.32 -4.63 4.04
CA LEU A 39 6.92 -5.72 4.93
C LEU A 39 8.08 -6.17 5.84
N GLN A 40 9.30 -6.24 5.29
CA GLN A 40 10.49 -6.51 6.09
C GLN A 40 10.72 -5.43 7.16
N TYR A 41 10.44 -4.17 6.84
CA TYR A 41 10.48 -3.08 7.82
C TYR A 41 9.46 -3.32 8.95
N VAL A 42 8.20 -3.66 8.62
CA VAL A 42 7.15 -4.00 9.59
C VAL A 42 7.62 -5.09 10.55
N LEU A 43 8.12 -6.20 10.00
CA LEU A 43 8.63 -7.33 10.79
C LEU A 43 9.83 -6.94 11.66
N SER A 44 10.78 -6.18 11.12
CA SER A 44 11.97 -5.74 11.86
C SER A 44 11.66 -4.84 13.06
N LYS A 45 10.49 -4.18 13.04
CA LYS A 45 10.01 -3.33 14.13
C LYS A 45 9.10 -4.08 15.10
N GLY A 46 8.78 -5.34 14.84
CA GLY A 46 7.83 -6.13 15.63
C GLY A 46 6.38 -5.65 15.46
N TYR A 47 6.08 -4.94 14.37
CA TYR A 47 4.71 -4.51 14.05
C TYR A 47 3.94 -5.67 13.42
N VAL A 48 2.61 -5.63 13.57
CA VAL A 48 1.72 -6.65 13.02
C VAL A 48 1.13 -6.17 11.71
N ALA A 49 1.42 -6.86 10.61
CA ALA A 49 0.82 -6.58 9.31
C ALA A 49 -0.64 -7.04 9.26
N CYS A 50 -1.46 -6.34 8.48
CA CYS A 50 -2.82 -6.73 8.15
C CYS A 50 -3.14 -6.27 6.72
N ILE A 51 -4.04 -7.01 6.08
CA ILE A 51 -4.47 -6.75 4.71
C ILE A 51 -5.93 -6.30 4.78
N GLU A 52 -6.24 -5.22 4.07
CA GLU A 52 -7.60 -4.69 3.99
C GLU A 52 -7.98 -4.46 2.54
N PHE A 53 -9.26 -4.62 2.23
CA PHE A 53 -9.78 -4.45 0.87
C PHE A 53 -11.12 -3.75 0.87
N SER A 54 -11.43 -3.07 -0.24
CA SER A 54 -12.69 -2.36 -0.42
C SER A 54 -13.02 -2.19 -1.91
N ALA A 55 -14.32 -2.19 -2.24
CA ALA A 55 -14.80 -1.91 -3.60
C ALA A 55 -14.61 -0.43 -3.97
N THR A 56 -14.70 0.44 -2.97
CA THR A 56 -14.59 1.89 -3.08
C THR A 56 -13.49 2.41 -2.15
N ALA A 57 -13.03 3.63 -2.41
CA ALA A 57 -11.95 4.25 -1.65
C ALA A 57 -12.24 5.75 -1.47
N ALA A 58 -13.47 6.07 -1.05
CA ALA A 58 -13.87 7.46 -0.80
C ALA A 58 -13.17 8.02 0.45
N PRO A 59 -12.84 9.33 0.47
CA PRO A 59 -12.19 9.93 1.65
C PRO A 59 -13.10 9.91 2.90
N THR A 60 -14.41 9.74 2.72
CA THR A 60 -15.39 9.57 3.80
C THR A 60 -15.45 8.14 4.34
N GLU A 61 -14.87 7.17 3.62
CA GLU A 61 -14.88 5.74 3.98
C GLU A 61 -13.58 5.39 4.73
N LEU A 62 -13.61 5.55 6.04
CA LEU A 62 -12.42 5.39 6.90
C LEU A 62 -12.06 3.91 7.14
N LEU A 63 -13.05 3.01 7.12
CA LEU A 63 -12.89 1.60 7.46
C LEU A 63 -13.04 0.74 6.22
N TRP A 64 -12.07 -0.16 6.01
CA TRP A 64 -12.09 -1.15 4.94
C TRP A 64 -12.30 -2.55 5.52
N THR A 65 -12.72 -3.50 4.70
CA THR A 65 -12.93 -4.87 5.16
C THR A 65 -11.59 -5.55 5.39
N MET A 66 -11.42 -6.15 6.56
CA MET A 66 -10.22 -6.93 6.89
C MET A 66 -10.19 -8.24 6.11
N TRP A 67 -9.05 -8.56 5.51
CA TRP A 67 -8.77 -9.89 4.98
C TRP A 67 -8.30 -10.80 6.11
N LYS A 68 -9.13 -11.79 6.46
CA LYS A 68 -8.90 -12.70 7.60
C LYS A 68 -8.67 -11.92 8.90
N LEU A 69 -7.50 -12.08 9.53
CA LEU A 69 -7.08 -11.45 10.78
C LEU A 69 -5.71 -10.77 10.56
N PRO A 70 -5.28 -9.85 11.46
CA PRO A 70 -3.89 -9.40 11.46
C PRO A 70 -2.96 -10.61 11.56
N LEU A 71 -1.85 -10.58 10.82
CA LEU A 71 -0.93 -11.71 10.69
C LEU A 71 0.00 -11.79 11.92
N PHE A 72 -0.58 -12.09 13.08
CA PHE A 72 0.16 -12.26 14.32
C PHE A 72 1.18 -13.40 14.19
N GLY A 73 2.44 -13.11 14.53
CA GLY A 73 3.51 -14.11 14.49
C GLY A 73 4.05 -14.43 13.09
N ALA A 74 3.67 -13.67 12.05
CA ALA A 74 4.28 -13.80 10.73
C ALA A 74 5.81 -13.69 10.82
N GLN A 75 6.52 -14.60 10.15
CA GLN A 75 7.98 -14.71 10.28
C GLN A 75 8.74 -14.14 9.09
N SER A 76 8.09 -13.99 7.95
CA SER A 76 8.73 -13.55 6.71
C SER A 76 7.85 -12.64 5.86
N ALA A 77 8.48 -11.81 5.02
CA ALA A 77 7.76 -10.94 4.10
C ALA A 77 7.03 -11.77 3.02
N GLU A 78 7.56 -12.93 2.67
CA GLU A 78 7.01 -13.87 1.71
C GLU A 78 5.65 -14.43 2.17
N GLU A 79 5.52 -14.75 3.46
CA GLU A 79 4.26 -15.20 4.06
C GLU A 79 3.17 -14.13 3.91
N ILE A 80 3.49 -12.88 4.23
CA ILE A 80 2.55 -11.76 4.10
C ILE A 80 2.24 -11.49 2.61
N LEU A 81 3.23 -11.57 1.73
CA LEU A 81 3.02 -11.44 0.28
C LEU A 81 2.10 -12.51 -0.27
N ALA A 82 2.20 -13.75 0.21
CA ALA A 82 1.31 -14.84 -0.22
C ALA A 82 -0.15 -14.51 0.12
N GLU A 83 -0.42 -14.02 1.33
CA GLU A 83 -1.77 -13.59 1.74
C GLU A 83 -2.27 -12.39 0.93
N ILE A 84 -1.39 -11.44 0.58
CA ILE A 84 -1.73 -10.35 -0.35
C ILE A 84 -2.18 -10.93 -1.69
N GLN A 85 -1.45 -11.89 -2.26
CA GLN A 85 -1.83 -12.50 -3.54
C GLN A 85 -3.16 -13.25 -3.46
N LEU A 86 -3.41 -13.99 -2.38
CA LEU A 86 -4.69 -14.68 -2.18
C LEU A 86 -5.86 -13.68 -2.09
N CYS A 87 -5.69 -12.57 -1.37
CA CYS A 87 -6.69 -11.51 -1.30
C CYS A 87 -6.97 -10.89 -2.67
N LYS A 88 -5.91 -10.58 -3.44
CA LYS A 88 -6.03 -10.05 -4.81
C LYS A 88 -6.75 -11.01 -5.75
N GLN A 89 -6.47 -12.31 -5.64
CA GLN A 89 -7.13 -13.35 -6.44
C GLN A 89 -8.61 -13.50 -6.09
N ALA A 90 -8.97 -13.41 -4.81
CA ALA A 90 -10.36 -13.46 -4.36
C ALA A 90 -11.14 -12.20 -4.76
N TYR A 91 -10.47 -11.04 -4.79
CA TYR A 91 -11.07 -9.73 -5.08
C TYR A 91 -10.28 -8.95 -6.15
N PRO A 92 -10.30 -9.40 -7.43
CA PRO A 92 -9.47 -8.83 -8.48
C PRO A 92 -9.83 -7.38 -8.84
N ASN A 93 -11.08 -6.97 -8.61
CA ASN A 93 -11.60 -5.64 -8.94
C ASN A 93 -11.75 -4.74 -7.69
N PHE A 94 -11.03 -5.03 -6.62
CA PHE A 94 -11.08 -4.24 -5.38
C PHE A 94 -9.76 -3.49 -5.15
N TYR A 95 -9.85 -2.40 -4.41
CA TYR A 95 -8.67 -1.82 -3.78
C TYR A 95 -8.18 -2.76 -2.69
N VAL A 96 -6.87 -2.97 -2.62
CA VAL A 96 -6.22 -3.75 -1.56
C VAL A 96 -5.10 -2.90 -0.99
N ARG A 97 -5.05 -2.75 0.33
CA ARG A 97 -4.00 -2.05 1.05
C ARG A 97 -3.41 -2.95 2.13
N VAL A 98 -2.15 -2.67 2.46
CA VAL A 98 -1.49 -3.21 3.64
C VAL A 98 -1.50 -2.14 4.72
N VAL A 99 -1.88 -2.55 5.92
CA VAL A 99 -1.73 -1.73 7.13
C VAL A 99 -0.83 -2.46 8.13
N ALA A 100 -0.22 -1.71 9.04
CA ALA A 100 0.55 -2.30 10.12
C ALA A 100 0.25 -1.62 11.46
N PHE A 101 0.17 -2.42 12.52
CA PHE A 101 -0.19 -2.00 13.86
C PHE A 101 0.98 -2.11 14.83
N ASP A 102 1.13 -1.10 15.69
CA ASP A 102 2.02 -1.10 16.84
C ASP A 102 1.19 -1.38 18.09
N SER A 103 1.43 -2.54 18.72
CA SER A 103 0.70 -2.98 19.91
C SER A 103 1.09 -2.21 21.17
N TYR A 104 2.30 -1.64 21.22
CA TYR A 104 2.73 -0.83 22.36
C TYR A 104 2.07 0.55 22.33
N LYS A 105 2.02 1.18 21.16
CA LYS A 105 1.37 2.49 20.97
C LYS A 105 -0.14 2.40 20.74
N GLN A 106 -0.65 1.19 20.51
CA GLN A 106 -2.07 0.91 20.23
C GLN A 106 -2.59 1.70 19.02
N VAL A 107 -1.82 1.76 17.94
CA VAL A 107 -2.16 2.56 16.76
C VAL A 107 -1.73 1.89 15.46
N GLN A 108 -2.44 2.22 14.37
CA GLN A 108 -1.97 1.93 13.01
C GLN A 108 -0.80 2.86 12.66
N ILE A 109 0.37 2.29 12.34
CA ILE A 109 1.59 3.07 12.07
C ILE A 109 1.92 3.21 10.59
N MET A 110 1.25 2.44 9.72
CA MET A 110 1.48 2.45 8.29
C MET A 110 0.23 2.00 7.54
N SER A 111 0.00 2.59 6.38
CA SER A 111 -1.05 2.21 5.43
C SER A 111 -0.61 2.58 4.02
N PHE A 112 -0.57 1.62 3.11
CA PHE A 112 -0.27 1.88 1.70
C PHE A 112 -0.97 0.88 0.76
N LEU A 113 -1.31 1.35 -0.43
CA LEU A 113 -2.05 0.59 -1.42
C LEU A 113 -1.15 -0.42 -2.16
N VAL A 114 -1.67 -1.63 -2.41
CA VAL A 114 -0.99 -2.69 -3.17
C VAL A 114 -1.78 -3.20 -4.39
N GLN A 115 -3.05 -2.82 -4.53
CA GLN A 115 -3.87 -3.05 -5.73
C GLN A 115 -4.81 -1.88 -6.00
N LYS A 116 -4.96 -1.52 -7.28
CA LYS A 116 -6.06 -0.70 -7.81
C LYS A 116 -6.94 -1.59 -8.70
N PRO A 117 -8.25 -1.36 -8.75
CA PRO A 117 -9.11 -2.01 -9.74
C PRO A 117 -8.76 -1.58 -11.16
N SER A 118 -9.01 -2.43 -12.15
CA SER A 118 -8.56 -2.27 -13.54
C SER A 118 -9.66 -1.85 -14.54
N TYR A 119 -10.69 -1.15 -14.08
CA TYR A 119 -11.76 -0.65 -14.95
C TYR A 119 -11.39 0.63 -15.70
#